data_AF-A0A7H0GRH3-F1
#
_entry.id   AF-A0A7H0GRH3-F1
#
_cell.length_a   1.000
_cell.length_b   1.000
_cell.length_c   1.000
_cell.angle_alpha   90.00
_cell.angle_beta   90.00
_cell.angle_gamma   90.00
#
_symmetry.space_group_name_H-M   'P 1'
#
loop_
_entity.id
_entity.type
_entity.pdbx_description
1 polymer ?
#
loop_
_entity_poly.entity_id
_entity_poly.type
_entity_poly.pdbx_seq_one_letter_code
_entity_poly.pdbx_strand_id
1 'polypeptide(L)'
;MNQRSLLLFLALLVVAAVRLYGLAGAALPDYDSVRNWQIVQEVAAGNLTHLFHQGAPLFYLIFAPFVWLGGNFHVLQHVNSLVSVAAVGSLATFVGREARLSAWETAGLALFIGTAVFLTFSGRDFTMNSGNVLVFAGLLRAYYHRLQAPSRQTLLRAAVWLMLGISFNYRFLFTIPILVAFELLTADGLLLRRGNAWRVFAILVAPFVVLGLVSWAAGLPLQRHWPAVYYGLIMRGEPNLAGNVGIFRFDVLYYAYFMRDFESPLVLLTLLAAPVMWRRELFQQLRQPNLVCYLAVWGYCFLAGMSLLIKAPAGFCWLTACSMPWLSSACANWFPVKYWACWWCWLLDSMCTGSSAKYMHMRLPITRK
;
A
#
# COMPACT_ATOMS: atom_id res chain seq x y z
N MET A 1 5.60 16.54 24.87
CA MET A 1 5.15 16.13 23.51
C MET A 1 4.44 17.32 22.86
N ASN A 2 4.74 17.71 21.62
CA ASN A 2 4.03 18.86 21.02
C ASN A 2 2.55 18.50 20.74
N GLN A 3 1.68 19.51 20.64
CA GLN A 3 0.23 19.30 20.47
C GLN A 3 -0.11 18.42 19.27
N ARG A 4 0.59 18.58 18.14
CA ARG A 4 0.41 17.75 16.93
C ARG A 4 0.70 16.28 17.20
N SER A 5 1.82 15.96 17.84
CA SER A 5 2.19 14.59 18.20
C SER A 5 1.21 13.98 19.19
N LEU A 6 0.69 14.75 20.15
CA LEU A 6 -0.32 14.27 21.08
C LEU A 6 -1.63 13.92 20.38
N LEU A 7 -2.18 14.83 19.58
CA LEU A 7 -3.45 14.58 18.88
C LEU A 7 -3.33 13.45 17.86
N LEU A 8 -2.22 13.36 17.13
CA LEU A 8 -1.96 12.23 16.24
C LEU A 8 -1.86 10.91 17.02
N PHE A 9 -1.16 10.89 18.15
CA PHE A 9 -1.06 9.69 18.99
C PHE A 9 -2.44 9.22 19.47
N LEU A 10 -3.27 10.15 19.99
CA LEU A 10 -4.63 9.85 20.41
C LEU A 10 -5.49 9.33 19.25
N ALA A 11 -5.39 9.94 18.06
CA ALA A 11 -6.08 9.44 16.87
C ALA A 11 -5.63 8.02 16.50
N LEU A 12 -4.33 7.73 16.56
CA LEU A 12 -3.80 6.39 16.27
C LEU A 12 -4.22 5.35 17.32
N LEU A 13 -4.38 5.74 18.60
CA LEU A 13 -4.96 4.87 19.61
C LEU A 13 -6.42 4.51 19.29
N VAL A 14 -7.22 5.47 18.82
CA VAL A 14 -8.59 5.20 18.36
C VAL A 14 -8.59 4.25 17.17
N VAL A 15 -7.74 4.51 16.16
CA VAL A 15 -7.61 3.63 14.99
C VAL A 15 -7.15 2.22 15.40
N ALA A 16 -6.20 2.11 16.33
CA ALA A 16 -5.76 0.82 16.87
C ALA A 16 -6.90 0.10 17.59
N ALA A 17 -7.67 0.80 18.44
CA ALA A 17 -8.81 0.22 19.13
C ALA A 17 -9.84 -0.36 18.14
N VAL A 18 -10.19 0.40 17.09
CA VAL A 18 -11.11 -0.06 16.03
C VAL A 18 -10.56 -1.30 15.31
N ARG A 19 -9.26 -1.30 14.96
CA ARG A 19 -8.65 -2.40 14.19
C ARG A 19 -8.38 -3.65 15.01
N LEU A 20 -8.19 -3.53 16.31
CA LEU A 20 -7.96 -4.65 17.23
C LEU A 20 -9.26 -5.19 17.84
N TYR A 21 -10.35 -4.42 17.78
CA TYR A 21 -11.64 -4.84 18.33
C TYR A 21 -12.09 -6.19 17.76
N GLY A 22 -12.34 -7.17 18.64
CA GLY A 22 -12.77 -8.52 18.28
C GLY A 22 -11.72 -9.39 17.56
N LEU A 23 -10.49 -8.90 17.37
CA LEU A 23 -9.46 -9.63 16.61
C LEU A 23 -8.97 -10.90 17.35
N ALA A 24 -8.98 -10.89 18.68
CA ALA A 24 -8.64 -12.05 19.50
C ALA A 24 -9.60 -13.24 19.32
N GLY A 25 -10.86 -12.99 18.92
CA GLY A 25 -11.85 -14.03 18.64
C GLY A 25 -11.99 -14.35 17.14
N ALA A 26 -11.27 -13.64 16.27
CA ALA A 26 -11.36 -13.82 14.82
C ALA A 26 -10.44 -14.94 14.35
N ALA A 27 -10.95 -15.81 13.48
CA ALA A 27 -10.13 -16.77 12.74
C ALA A 27 -9.40 -16.08 11.56
N LEU A 28 -8.52 -16.82 10.89
CA LEU A 28 -7.95 -16.37 9.61
C LEU A 28 -9.07 -16.37 8.55
N PRO A 29 -9.40 -15.20 7.96
CA PRO A 29 -10.64 -15.05 7.20
C PRO A 29 -10.55 -15.59 5.76
N ASP A 30 -9.34 -15.77 5.22
CA ASP A 30 -9.11 -16.12 3.83
C ASP A 30 -7.96 -17.11 3.63
N TYR A 31 -7.89 -17.65 2.40
CA TYR A 31 -6.85 -18.60 1.98
C TYR A 31 -5.44 -18.00 2.11
N ASP A 32 -5.26 -16.74 1.72
CA ASP A 32 -3.94 -16.10 1.73
C ASP A 32 -3.41 -15.96 3.16
N SER A 33 -4.24 -15.58 4.13
CA SER A 33 -3.86 -15.48 5.53
C SER A 33 -3.49 -16.85 6.12
N VAL A 34 -4.29 -17.88 5.84
CA VAL A 34 -3.99 -19.27 6.28
C VAL A 34 -2.68 -19.75 5.68
N ARG A 35 -2.49 -19.55 4.37
CA ARG A 35 -1.29 -20.00 3.67
C ARG A 35 -0.05 -19.25 4.16
N ASN A 36 -0.17 -17.94 4.38
CA ASN A 36 0.91 -17.14 4.94
C ASN A 36 1.31 -17.62 6.34
N TRP A 37 0.34 -17.91 7.21
CA TRP A 37 0.59 -18.48 8.53
C TRP A 37 1.35 -19.81 8.47
N GLN A 38 0.96 -20.71 7.56
CA GLN A 38 1.67 -21.98 7.33
C GLN A 38 3.13 -21.74 6.91
N ILE A 39 3.37 -20.83 5.97
CA ILE A 39 4.71 -20.54 5.47
C ILE A 39 5.58 -19.92 6.57
N VAL A 40 5.04 -19.05 7.41
CA VAL A 40 5.79 -18.49 8.55
C VAL A 40 6.20 -19.60 9.53
N GLN A 41 5.33 -20.58 9.80
CA GLN A 41 5.70 -21.75 10.62
C GLN A 41 6.79 -22.58 9.97
N GLU A 42 6.71 -22.83 8.66
CA GLU A 42 7.75 -23.53 7.91
C GLU A 42 9.10 -22.80 8.04
N VAL A 43 9.13 -21.49 7.80
CA VAL A 43 10.34 -20.67 7.88
C VAL A 43 10.89 -20.63 9.32
N ALA A 44 10.02 -20.54 10.32
CA ALA A 44 10.41 -20.60 11.74
C ALA A 44 11.02 -21.96 12.13
N ALA A 45 10.60 -23.04 11.47
CA ALA A 45 11.19 -24.38 11.61
C ALA A 45 12.44 -24.60 10.74
N GLY A 46 12.93 -23.58 10.03
CA GLY A 46 14.08 -23.67 9.13
C GLY A 46 13.76 -24.25 7.74
N ASN A 47 12.49 -24.55 7.45
CA ASN A 47 12.06 -24.99 6.12
C ASN A 47 11.78 -23.79 5.21
N LEU A 48 12.72 -23.50 4.30
CA LEU A 48 12.63 -22.36 3.38
C LEU A 48 11.91 -22.67 2.06
N THR A 49 11.26 -23.83 1.94
CA THR A 49 10.65 -24.32 0.68
C THR A 49 9.71 -23.31 0.04
N HIS A 50 8.91 -22.60 0.86
CA HIS A 50 7.92 -21.63 0.40
C HIS A 50 8.28 -20.18 0.74
N LEU A 51 9.54 -19.91 1.08
CA LEU A 51 10.01 -18.56 1.44
C LEU A 51 9.68 -17.51 0.38
N PHE A 52 9.65 -17.88 -0.90
CA PHE A 52 9.38 -16.96 -1.99
C PHE A 52 7.93 -16.97 -2.47
N HIS A 53 7.00 -17.56 -1.71
CA HIS A 53 5.58 -17.51 -2.05
C HIS A 53 5.12 -16.06 -2.24
N GLN A 54 4.35 -15.81 -3.30
CA GLN A 54 3.91 -14.46 -3.71
C GLN A 54 5.05 -13.43 -3.82
N GLY A 55 6.30 -13.85 -4.01
CA GLY A 55 7.45 -12.95 -4.12
C GLY A 55 7.70 -12.07 -2.89
N ALA A 56 7.32 -12.53 -1.69
CA ALA A 56 7.30 -11.74 -0.45
C ALA A 56 8.22 -12.26 0.67
N PRO A 57 9.52 -12.55 0.40
CA PRO A 57 10.40 -13.20 1.37
C PRO A 57 10.60 -12.40 2.66
N LEU A 58 10.68 -11.06 2.57
CA LEU A 58 10.90 -10.23 3.75
C LEU A 58 9.70 -10.29 4.72
N PHE A 59 8.47 -10.44 4.22
CA PHE A 59 7.30 -10.64 5.06
C PHE A 59 7.47 -11.90 5.92
N TYR A 60 7.77 -13.05 5.31
CA TYR A 60 7.93 -14.30 6.06
C TYR A 60 9.09 -14.25 7.05
N LEU A 61 10.24 -13.67 6.65
CA LEU A 61 11.41 -13.55 7.51
C LEU A 61 11.18 -12.63 8.72
N ILE A 62 10.40 -11.56 8.56
CA ILE A 62 10.06 -10.65 9.67
C ILE A 62 9.12 -11.32 10.67
N PHE A 63 8.18 -12.14 10.20
CA PHE A 63 7.19 -12.77 11.08
C PHE A 63 7.67 -14.11 11.69
N ALA A 64 8.64 -14.79 11.09
CA ALA A 64 9.15 -16.08 11.58
C ALA A 64 9.67 -16.05 13.04
N PRO A 65 10.41 -15.02 13.50
CA PRO A 65 10.85 -14.93 14.90
C PRO A 65 9.69 -14.96 15.92
N PHE A 66 8.53 -14.38 15.58
CA PHE A 66 7.37 -14.40 16.48
C PHE A 66 6.83 -15.80 16.68
N VAL A 67 6.85 -16.64 15.63
CA VAL A 67 6.41 -18.04 15.70
C VAL A 67 7.45 -18.91 16.38
N TRP A 68 8.74 -18.66 16.11
CA TRP A 68 9.84 -19.35 16.80
C TRP A 68 9.79 -19.12 18.32
N LEU A 69 9.37 -17.93 18.76
CA LEU A 69 9.13 -17.60 20.18
C LEU A 69 7.80 -18.17 20.75
N GLY A 70 7.09 -19.02 20.01
CA GLY A 70 5.84 -19.65 20.45
C GLY A 70 4.57 -18.82 20.17
N GLY A 71 4.65 -17.77 19.35
CA GLY A 71 3.50 -16.99 18.93
C GLY A 71 2.57 -17.78 18.01
N ASN A 72 1.25 -17.60 18.22
CA ASN A 72 0.22 -18.15 17.34
C ASN A 72 -0.21 -17.14 16.27
N PHE A 73 -1.12 -17.54 15.37
CA PHE A 73 -1.60 -16.66 14.30
C PHE A 73 -2.28 -15.39 14.82
N HIS A 74 -2.90 -15.40 16.01
CA HIS A 74 -3.49 -14.19 16.59
C HIS A 74 -2.42 -13.15 16.89
N VAL A 75 -1.27 -13.54 17.47
CA VAL A 75 -0.15 -12.61 17.70
C VAL A 75 0.26 -11.95 16.39
N LEU A 76 0.38 -12.74 15.31
CA LEU A 76 0.78 -12.20 14.02
C LEU A 76 -0.28 -11.25 13.43
N GLN A 77 -1.57 -11.56 13.57
CA GLN A 77 -2.66 -10.65 13.17
C GLN A 77 -2.61 -9.33 13.94
N HIS A 78 -2.38 -9.36 15.26
CA HIS A 78 -2.26 -8.15 16.07
C HIS A 78 -1.06 -7.30 15.63
N VAL A 79 0.10 -7.94 15.45
CA VAL A 79 1.31 -7.26 14.94
C VAL A 79 1.06 -6.66 13.56
N ASN A 80 0.44 -7.41 12.63
CA ASN A 80 0.15 -6.92 11.28
C ASN A 80 -0.83 -5.74 11.28
N SER A 81 -1.85 -5.79 12.16
CA SER A 81 -2.80 -4.71 12.36
C SER A 81 -2.13 -3.44 12.90
N LEU A 82 -1.24 -3.59 13.88
CA LEU A 82 -0.43 -2.48 14.42
C LEU A 82 0.55 -1.90 13.40
N VAL A 83 1.16 -2.73 12.54
CA VAL A 83 1.97 -2.27 11.40
C VAL A 83 1.14 -1.38 10.48
N SER A 84 -0.12 -1.74 10.24
CA SER A 84 -1.04 -0.94 9.44
C SER A 84 -1.39 0.39 10.12
N VAL A 85 -1.58 0.42 11.45
CA VAL A 85 -1.75 1.67 12.22
C VAL A 85 -0.50 2.57 12.09
N ALA A 86 0.70 1.99 12.20
CA ALA A 86 1.95 2.71 12.02
C ALA A 86 2.07 3.29 10.61
N ALA A 87 1.60 2.56 9.59
CA ALA A 87 1.54 3.05 8.22
C ALA A 87 0.65 4.29 8.08
N VAL A 88 -0.55 4.26 8.67
CA VAL A 88 -1.48 5.42 8.72
C VAL A 88 -0.82 6.61 9.41
N GLY A 89 -0.17 6.40 10.55
CA GLY A 89 0.54 7.45 11.29
C GLY A 89 1.70 8.06 10.49
N SER A 90 2.47 7.22 9.80
CA SER A 90 3.58 7.64 8.93
C SER A 90 3.07 8.51 7.78
N LEU A 91 2.00 8.09 7.10
CA LEU A 91 1.39 8.81 5.99
C LEU A 91 0.75 10.13 6.44
N ALA A 92 -0.04 10.12 7.51
CA ALA A 92 -0.66 11.33 8.06
C ALA A 92 0.40 12.34 8.53
N THR A 93 1.50 11.86 9.13
CA THR A 93 2.63 12.73 9.51
C THR A 93 3.31 13.35 8.29
N PHE A 94 3.54 12.56 7.24
CA PHE A 94 4.14 13.04 5.99
C PHE A 94 3.27 14.12 5.36
N VAL A 95 1.99 13.81 5.10
CA VAL A 95 1.05 14.75 4.49
C VAL A 95 0.84 15.98 5.38
N GLY A 96 0.64 15.80 6.68
CA GLY A 96 0.41 16.91 7.60
C GLY A 96 1.59 17.87 7.71
N ARG A 97 2.83 17.39 7.51
CA ARG A 97 4.00 18.25 7.44
C ARG A 97 4.08 18.99 6.11
N GLU A 98 3.99 18.28 4.99
CA GLU A 98 4.20 18.86 3.66
C GLU A 98 3.04 19.76 3.21
N ALA A 99 1.79 19.42 3.57
CA ALA A 99 0.61 20.27 3.35
C ALA A 99 0.42 21.33 4.46
N ARG A 100 1.32 21.39 5.45
CA ARG A 100 1.26 22.33 6.59
C ARG A 100 -0.06 22.27 7.38
N LEU A 101 -0.67 21.10 7.47
CA LEU A 101 -1.92 20.90 8.20
C LEU A 101 -1.76 21.22 9.70
N SER A 102 -2.79 21.78 10.31
CA SER A 102 -2.89 21.93 11.75
C SER A 102 -2.86 20.57 12.46
N ALA A 103 -2.67 20.61 13.79
CA ALA A 103 -2.67 19.41 14.62
C ALA A 103 -3.99 18.61 14.51
N TRP A 104 -5.11 19.32 14.49
CA TRP A 104 -6.45 18.73 14.34
C TRP A 104 -6.68 18.13 12.96
N GLU A 105 -6.28 18.83 11.90
CA GLU A 105 -6.38 18.31 10.53
C GLU A 105 -5.51 17.06 10.31
N THR A 106 -4.32 17.02 10.91
CA THR A 106 -3.44 15.85 10.85
C THR A 106 -4.06 14.66 11.58
N ALA A 107 -4.66 14.89 12.76
CA ALA A 107 -5.36 13.85 13.52
C ALA A 107 -6.62 13.38 12.79
N GLY A 108 -7.41 14.31 12.23
CA GLY A 108 -8.57 14.01 11.40
C GLY A 108 -8.20 13.18 10.18
N LEU A 109 -7.12 13.53 9.48
CA LEU A 109 -6.59 12.75 8.36
C LEU A 109 -6.22 11.32 8.79
N ALA A 110 -5.56 11.16 9.95
CA ALA A 110 -5.21 9.85 10.48
C ALA A 110 -6.45 9.02 10.83
N LEU A 111 -7.48 9.63 11.43
CA LEU A 111 -8.75 8.96 11.69
C LEU A 111 -9.44 8.56 10.37
N PHE A 112 -9.53 9.47 9.40
CA PHE A 112 -10.19 9.24 8.11
C PHE A 112 -9.56 8.10 7.31
N ILE A 113 -8.22 8.11 7.17
CA ILE A 113 -7.50 7.01 6.51
C ILE A 113 -7.58 5.74 7.36
N GLY A 114 -7.45 5.88 8.68
CA GLY A 114 -7.39 4.78 9.63
C GLY A 114 -8.68 3.97 9.72
N THR A 115 -9.84 4.62 9.56
CA THR A 115 -11.18 4.01 9.62
C THR A 115 -11.77 3.67 8.26
N ALA A 116 -11.05 3.92 7.15
CA ALA A 116 -11.46 3.46 5.83
C ALA A 116 -11.70 1.94 5.85
N VAL A 117 -12.84 1.50 5.31
CA VAL A 117 -13.32 0.11 5.43
C VAL A 117 -12.32 -0.87 4.87
N PHE A 118 -11.82 -0.62 3.65
CA PHE A 118 -10.87 -1.50 2.99
C PHE A 118 -9.51 -1.58 3.69
N LEU A 119 -8.98 -0.44 4.17
CA LEU A 119 -7.72 -0.41 4.93
C LEU A 119 -7.86 -1.06 6.31
N THR A 120 -9.04 -0.98 6.91
CA THR A 120 -9.37 -1.65 8.18
C THR A 120 -9.41 -3.16 7.97
N PHE A 121 -10.15 -3.63 6.96
CA PHE A 121 -10.23 -5.05 6.62
C PHE A 121 -8.85 -5.61 6.24
N SER A 122 -8.19 -5.00 5.25
CA SER A 122 -6.86 -5.41 4.77
C SER A 122 -5.77 -5.33 5.85
N GLY A 123 -5.95 -4.46 6.85
CA GLY A 123 -5.05 -4.33 7.99
C GLY A 123 -5.17 -5.47 9.01
N ARG A 124 -6.35 -6.10 9.10
CA ARG A 124 -6.65 -7.19 10.04
C ARG A 124 -6.26 -8.56 9.49
N ASP A 125 -6.25 -8.70 8.17
CA ASP A 125 -5.83 -9.94 7.51
C ASP A 125 -4.34 -10.20 7.72
N PHE A 126 -3.93 -11.47 7.75
CA PHE A 126 -2.52 -11.83 7.86
C PHE A 126 -1.87 -11.91 6.47
N THR A 127 -1.79 -10.75 5.83
CA THR A 127 -1.22 -10.58 4.48
C THR A 127 -0.20 -9.45 4.45
N MET A 128 0.55 -9.37 3.35
CA MET A 128 1.58 -8.34 3.13
C MET A 128 1.01 -6.92 3.00
N ASN A 129 -0.30 -6.72 2.97
CA ASN A 129 -0.91 -5.42 2.70
C ASN A 129 -0.48 -4.35 3.72
N SER A 130 -0.50 -4.66 5.02
CA SER A 130 -0.11 -3.71 6.07
C SER A 130 1.34 -3.24 5.93
N GLY A 131 2.26 -4.18 5.75
CA GLY A 131 3.67 -3.85 5.53
C GLY A 131 3.90 -3.13 4.20
N ASN A 132 3.17 -3.49 3.15
CA ASN A 132 3.20 -2.78 1.86
C ASN A 132 2.82 -1.32 2.05
N VAL A 133 1.75 -1.00 2.78
CA VAL A 133 1.35 0.41 2.99
C VAL A 133 2.40 1.17 3.79
N LEU A 134 3.02 0.54 4.80
CA LEU A 134 4.09 1.17 5.58
C LEU A 134 5.32 1.49 4.71
N VAL A 135 5.78 0.51 3.95
CA VAL A 135 6.94 0.66 3.05
C VAL A 135 6.63 1.64 1.93
N PHE A 136 5.41 1.64 1.42
CA PHE A 136 4.93 2.60 0.42
C PHE A 136 4.89 4.02 0.98
N ALA A 137 4.41 4.24 2.21
CA ALA A 137 4.48 5.55 2.87
C ALA A 137 5.92 6.05 3.04
N GLY A 138 6.85 5.12 3.37
CA GLY A 138 8.29 5.40 3.42
C GLY A 138 8.86 5.81 2.05
N LEU A 139 8.52 5.07 0.99
CA LEU A 139 8.90 5.36 -0.39
C LEU A 139 8.34 6.72 -0.85
N LEU A 140 7.04 6.97 -0.63
CA LEU A 140 6.38 8.23 -0.96
C LEU A 140 7.13 9.40 -0.36
N ARG A 141 7.43 9.35 0.94
CA ARG A 141 8.15 10.41 1.65
C ARG A 141 9.59 10.56 1.16
N ALA A 142 10.33 9.45 1.03
CA ALA A 142 11.74 9.51 0.64
C ALA A 142 11.90 10.04 -0.78
N TYR A 143 11.03 9.63 -1.69
CA TYR A 143 11.08 10.04 -3.08
C TYR A 143 10.56 11.48 -3.26
N TYR A 144 9.55 11.91 -2.50
CA TYR A 144 9.16 13.32 -2.45
C TYR A 144 10.33 14.22 -2.02
N HIS A 145 11.04 13.86 -0.95
CA HIS A 145 12.25 14.60 -0.55
C HIS A 145 13.36 14.56 -1.62
N ARG A 146 13.49 13.49 -2.40
CA ARG A 146 14.41 13.44 -3.56
C ARG A 146 14.01 14.43 -4.65
N LEU A 147 12.72 14.69 -4.85
CA LEU A 147 12.25 15.68 -5.81
C LEU A 147 12.45 17.11 -5.29
N GLN A 148 12.22 17.37 -4.00
CA GLN A 148 12.38 18.69 -3.39
C GLN A 148 13.84 19.10 -3.15
N ALA A 149 14.70 18.14 -2.78
CA ALA A 149 16.12 18.35 -2.51
C ALA A 149 16.96 17.29 -3.26
N PRO A 150 17.22 17.49 -4.56
CA PRO A 150 17.96 16.53 -5.38
C PRO A 150 19.38 16.34 -4.87
N SER A 151 19.65 15.17 -4.31
CA SER A 151 20.96 14.80 -3.82
C SER A 151 21.16 13.29 -3.96
N ARG A 152 22.42 12.85 -4.00
CA ARG A 152 22.73 11.42 -4.02
C ARG A 152 22.13 10.71 -2.79
N GLN A 153 22.15 11.33 -1.62
CA GLN A 153 21.64 10.72 -0.39
C GLN A 153 20.13 10.50 -0.46
N THR A 154 19.37 11.50 -0.94
CA THR A 154 17.91 11.39 -1.08
C THR A 154 17.52 10.34 -2.14
N LEU A 155 18.26 10.26 -3.25
CA LEU A 155 18.10 9.20 -4.26
C LEU A 155 18.34 7.80 -3.69
N LEU A 156 19.47 7.58 -3.01
CA LEU A 156 19.80 6.26 -2.43
C LEU A 156 18.81 5.88 -1.33
N ARG A 157 18.32 6.84 -0.54
CA ARG A 157 17.28 6.60 0.47
C ARG A 157 15.98 6.10 -0.17
N ALA A 158 15.56 6.70 -1.28
CA ALA A 158 14.40 6.24 -2.01
C ALA A 158 14.62 4.84 -2.64
N ALA A 159 15.83 4.57 -3.16
CA ALA A 159 16.21 3.25 -3.66
C ALA A 159 16.15 2.17 -2.57
N VAL A 160 16.55 2.47 -1.33
CA VAL A 160 16.42 1.56 -0.19
C VAL A 160 14.95 1.27 0.12
N TRP A 161 14.08 2.28 0.14
CA TRP A 161 12.65 2.04 0.35
C TRP A 161 12.02 1.22 -0.78
N LEU A 162 12.42 1.45 -2.03
CA LEU A 162 12.00 0.64 -3.16
C LEU A 162 12.49 -0.80 -3.05
N MET A 163 13.76 -1.01 -2.67
CA MET A 163 14.35 -2.32 -2.40
C MET A 163 13.58 -3.07 -1.30
N LEU A 164 13.27 -2.39 -0.19
CA LEU A 164 12.45 -2.97 0.88
C LEU A 164 11.06 -3.34 0.36
N GLY A 165 10.46 -2.49 -0.48
CA GLY A 165 9.16 -2.76 -1.11
C GLY A 165 9.17 -4.01 -1.96
N ILE A 166 10.13 -4.13 -2.88
CA ILE A 166 10.30 -5.30 -3.74
C ILE A 166 10.56 -6.56 -2.89
N SER A 167 11.36 -6.44 -1.83
CA SER A 167 11.65 -7.54 -0.91
C SER A 167 10.43 -7.98 -0.10
N PHE A 168 9.53 -7.05 0.20
CA PHE A 168 8.29 -7.32 0.92
C PHE A 168 7.19 -7.86 0.01
N ASN A 169 7.11 -7.38 -1.24
CA ASN A 169 6.12 -7.81 -2.22
C ASN A 169 6.50 -7.40 -3.65
N TYR A 170 6.42 -8.35 -4.59
CA TYR A 170 6.68 -8.09 -6.02
C TYR A 170 5.83 -6.98 -6.64
N ARG A 171 4.64 -6.70 -6.09
CA ARG A 171 3.76 -5.62 -6.57
C ARG A 171 4.43 -4.24 -6.50
N PHE A 172 5.49 -4.07 -5.69
CA PHE A 172 6.28 -2.84 -5.71
C PHE A 172 6.99 -2.58 -7.03
N LEU A 173 7.18 -3.59 -7.90
CA LEU A 173 7.68 -3.35 -9.26
C LEU A 173 6.76 -2.43 -10.07
N PHE A 174 5.45 -2.41 -9.79
CA PHE A 174 4.51 -1.49 -10.43
C PHE A 174 4.73 -0.03 -10.04
N THR A 175 5.54 0.24 -9.01
CA THR A 175 5.93 1.61 -8.66
C THR A 175 7.05 2.13 -9.58
N ILE A 176 7.86 1.26 -10.19
CA ILE A 176 9.01 1.65 -11.00
C ILE A 176 8.60 2.53 -12.18
N PRO A 177 7.58 2.19 -13.01
CA PRO A 177 7.13 3.05 -14.09
C PRO A 177 6.71 4.45 -13.61
N ILE A 178 6.13 4.57 -12.41
CA ILE A 178 5.72 5.85 -11.82
C ILE A 178 6.94 6.67 -11.43
N LEU A 179 7.93 6.04 -10.78
CA LEU A 179 9.20 6.70 -10.45
C LEU A 179 9.94 7.15 -11.72
N VAL A 180 9.99 6.31 -12.75
CA VAL A 180 10.56 6.67 -14.06
C VAL A 180 9.82 7.87 -14.66
N ALA A 181 8.49 7.91 -14.60
CA ALA A 181 7.73 9.07 -15.05
C ALA A 181 8.16 10.35 -14.31
N PHE A 182 8.34 10.31 -12.98
CA PHE A 182 8.86 11.46 -12.24
C PHE A 182 10.29 11.86 -12.62
N GLU A 183 11.19 10.89 -12.83
CA GLU A 183 12.57 11.16 -13.28
C GLU A 183 12.56 11.85 -14.66
N LEU A 184 11.69 11.39 -15.57
CA LEU A 184 11.51 11.99 -16.90
C LEU A 184 10.89 13.39 -16.84
N LEU A 185 9.89 13.59 -15.96
CA LEU A 185 9.22 14.89 -15.78
C LEU A 185 10.14 15.94 -15.13
N THR A 186 10.93 15.52 -14.15
CA THR A 186 11.84 16.41 -13.41
C THR A 186 13.11 16.70 -14.22
N ALA A 187 13.59 15.72 -14.98
CA ALA A 187 14.71 15.83 -15.92
C ALA A 187 16.01 16.43 -15.31
N ASP A 188 16.27 16.20 -14.02
CA ASP A 188 17.45 16.73 -13.31
C ASP A 188 18.76 15.96 -13.58
N GLY A 189 18.65 14.83 -14.29
CA GLY A 189 19.73 13.93 -14.65
C GLY A 189 20.42 13.25 -13.46
N LEU A 190 19.89 13.37 -12.23
CA LEU A 190 20.57 12.93 -11.00
C LEU A 190 20.87 11.42 -11.03
N LEU A 191 19.95 10.62 -11.58
CA LEU A 191 20.11 9.18 -11.76
C LEU A 191 21.27 8.83 -12.72
N LEU A 192 21.42 9.62 -13.80
CA LEU A 192 22.41 9.40 -14.86
C LEU A 192 23.80 9.98 -14.51
N ARG A 193 23.92 10.79 -13.46
CA ARG A 193 25.24 11.27 -12.98
C ARG A 193 26.13 10.09 -12.62
N ARG A 194 27.44 10.23 -12.89
CA ARG A 194 28.43 9.16 -12.77
C ARG A 194 28.31 8.39 -11.44
N GLY A 195 28.05 7.10 -11.56
CA GLY A 195 27.99 6.13 -10.46
C GLY A 195 26.67 6.09 -9.67
N ASN A 196 25.71 6.98 -9.89
CA ASN A 196 24.42 6.91 -9.19
C ASN A 196 23.55 5.77 -9.70
N ALA A 197 23.40 5.62 -11.03
CA ALA A 197 22.65 4.52 -11.64
C ALA A 197 23.14 3.14 -11.15
N TRP A 198 24.45 2.90 -11.16
CA TRP A 198 25.04 1.65 -10.66
C TRP A 198 24.74 1.42 -9.17
N ARG A 199 24.78 2.45 -8.33
CA ARG A 199 24.48 2.30 -6.89
C ARG A 199 23.01 2.00 -6.65
N VAL A 200 22.11 2.68 -7.37
CA VAL A 200 20.67 2.38 -7.31
C VAL A 200 20.44 0.94 -7.76
N PHE A 201 21.02 0.54 -8.90
CA PHE A 201 20.94 -0.83 -9.40
C PHE A 201 21.49 -1.85 -8.38
N ALA A 202 22.66 -1.60 -7.79
CA ALA A 202 23.26 -2.47 -6.79
C ALA A 202 22.37 -2.61 -5.55
N ILE A 203 21.73 -1.52 -5.08
CA ILE A 203 20.76 -1.57 -3.98
C ILE A 203 19.56 -2.44 -4.36
N LEU A 204 18.99 -2.24 -5.55
CA LEU A 204 17.81 -2.99 -6.00
C LEU A 204 18.11 -4.47 -6.25
N VAL A 205 19.33 -4.80 -6.70
CA VAL A 205 19.77 -6.18 -6.96
C VAL A 205 20.27 -6.88 -5.70
N ALA A 206 20.75 -6.15 -4.69
CA ALA A 206 21.26 -6.71 -3.45
C ALA A 206 20.36 -7.78 -2.81
N PRO A 207 19.04 -7.56 -2.60
CA PRO A 207 18.23 -8.60 -1.98
C PRO A 207 18.11 -9.84 -2.88
N PHE A 208 18.16 -9.71 -4.21
CA PHE A 208 18.08 -10.84 -5.14
C PHE A 208 19.32 -11.72 -5.04
N VAL A 209 20.49 -11.10 -4.91
CA VAL A 209 21.75 -11.81 -4.71
C VAL A 209 21.76 -12.49 -3.34
N VAL A 210 21.46 -11.75 -2.27
CA VAL A 210 21.50 -12.29 -0.91
C VAL A 210 20.49 -13.43 -0.74
N LEU A 211 19.23 -13.23 -1.12
CA LEU A 211 18.20 -14.26 -0.99
C LEU A 211 18.37 -15.40 -2.00
N GLY A 212 18.97 -15.12 -3.17
CA GLY A 212 19.38 -16.15 -4.12
C GLY A 212 20.45 -17.08 -3.53
N LEU A 213 21.47 -16.51 -2.87
CA LEU A 213 22.49 -17.28 -2.16
C LEU A 213 21.90 -18.09 -1.01
N VAL A 214 20.95 -17.54 -0.25
CA VAL A 214 20.21 -18.27 0.78
C VAL A 214 19.42 -19.44 0.18
N SER A 215 18.75 -19.22 -0.96
CA SER A 215 18.00 -20.27 -1.67
C SER A 215 18.91 -21.41 -2.11
N TRP A 216 20.08 -21.05 -2.65
CA TRP A 216 21.08 -22.00 -3.11
C TRP A 216 21.68 -22.80 -1.94
N ALA A 217 22.05 -22.12 -0.86
CA ALA A 217 22.57 -22.76 0.36
C ALA A 217 21.52 -23.68 1.02
N ALA A 218 20.23 -23.35 0.91
CA ALA A 218 19.13 -24.18 1.39
C ALA A 218 18.74 -25.34 0.43
N GLY A 219 19.45 -25.52 -0.69
CA GLY A 219 19.19 -26.61 -1.64
C GLY A 219 17.86 -26.49 -2.39
N LEU A 220 17.29 -25.29 -2.52
CA LEU A 220 16.03 -25.10 -3.22
C LEU A 220 16.19 -25.27 -4.74
N PRO A 221 15.20 -25.88 -5.43
CA PRO A 221 15.23 -26.02 -6.88
C PRO A 221 15.15 -24.63 -7.56
N LEU A 222 15.77 -24.47 -8.73
CA LEU A 222 15.91 -23.18 -9.43
C LEU A 222 14.56 -22.47 -9.66
N GLN A 223 13.48 -23.23 -9.92
CA GLN A 223 12.13 -22.69 -10.13
C GLN A 223 11.56 -22.01 -8.88
N ARG A 224 12.09 -22.33 -7.70
CA ARG A 224 11.73 -21.72 -6.41
C ARG A 224 12.69 -20.61 -6.02
N HIS A 225 13.75 -20.35 -6.78
CA HIS A 225 14.62 -19.22 -6.52
C HIS A 225 13.85 -17.93 -6.78
N TRP A 226 14.16 -16.91 -5.99
CA TRP A 226 13.38 -15.67 -5.99
C TRP A 226 13.22 -15.01 -7.38
N PRO A 227 14.25 -14.90 -8.24
CA PRO A 227 14.07 -14.36 -9.58
C PRO A 227 13.13 -15.20 -10.47
N ALA A 228 13.16 -16.53 -10.34
CA ALA A 228 12.30 -17.42 -11.11
C ALA A 228 10.83 -17.31 -10.69
N VAL A 229 10.57 -17.02 -9.41
CA VAL A 229 9.20 -16.72 -8.93
C VAL A 229 8.66 -15.45 -9.57
N TYR A 230 9.47 -14.39 -9.72
CA TYR A 230 9.05 -13.16 -10.39
C TYR A 230 8.73 -13.39 -11.87
N TYR A 231 9.58 -14.16 -12.55
CA TYR A 231 9.32 -14.56 -13.93
C TYR A 231 8.00 -15.34 -14.02
N GLY A 232 7.77 -16.31 -13.14
CA GLY A 232 6.52 -17.08 -13.10
C GLY A 232 5.30 -16.24 -12.74
N LEU A 233 5.40 -15.22 -11.88
CA LEU A 233 4.27 -14.36 -11.52
C LEU A 233 3.86 -13.43 -12.66
N ILE A 234 4.82 -12.99 -13.48
CA ILE A 234 4.56 -12.14 -14.65
C ILE A 234 4.13 -13.00 -15.83
N MET A 235 4.83 -14.11 -16.11
CA MET A 235 4.64 -14.89 -17.34
C MET A 235 3.67 -16.08 -17.21
N ARG A 236 2.91 -16.20 -16.10
CA ARG A 236 1.94 -17.29 -15.92
C ARG A 236 0.84 -17.20 -16.99
N GLY A 237 0.94 -18.10 -17.98
CA GLY A 237 -0.11 -18.41 -18.96
C GLY A 237 -1.16 -19.38 -18.43
N GLU A 238 -1.07 -19.80 -17.16
CA GLU A 238 -2.08 -20.65 -16.53
C GLU A 238 -3.29 -19.83 -16.09
N PRO A 239 -4.52 -20.26 -16.39
CA PRO A 239 -5.72 -19.57 -15.96
C PRO A 239 -5.77 -19.51 -14.43
N ASN A 240 -6.07 -18.33 -13.89
CA ASN A 240 -6.34 -18.22 -12.45
C ASN A 240 -7.63 -18.98 -12.07
N LEU A 241 -7.94 -19.10 -10.78
CA LEU A 241 -9.15 -19.78 -10.30
C LEU A 241 -10.47 -19.25 -10.91
N ALA A 242 -10.47 -18.06 -11.51
CA ALA A 242 -11.59 -17.47 -12.23
C ALA A 242 -11.52 -17.67 -13.75
N GLY A 243 -10.62 -18.53 -14.25
CA GLY A 243 -10.43 -18.82 -15.67
C GLY A 243 -9.68 -17.74 -16.46
N ASN A 244 -9.26 -16.64 -15.84
CA ASN A 244 -8.59 -15.56 -16.58
C ASN A 244 -7.14 -15.94 -16.88
N VAL A 245 -6.74 -15.82 -18.15
CA VAL A 245 -5.39 -16.06 -18.65
C VAL A 245 -4.70 -14.71 -18.89
N GLY A 246 -3.43 -14.60 -18.51
CA GLY A 246 -2.60 -13.41 -18.72
C GLY A 246 -2.71 -12.36 -17.61
N ILE A 247 -2.02 -11.24 -17.83
CA ILE A 247 -1.88 -10.14 -16.85
C ILE A 247 -2.84 -8.99 -17.16
N PHE A 248 -3.15 -8.77 -18.44
CA PHE A 248 -3.84 -7.58 -18.91
C PHE A 248 -5.33 -7.81 -19.16
N ARG A 249 -6.16 -6.99 -18.52
CA ARG A 249 -7.58 -6.84 -18.82
C ARG A 249 -7.96 -5.41 -18.54
N PHE A 250 -8.35 -4.71 -19.59
CA PHE A 250 -8.81 -3.35 -19.47
C PHE A 250 -10.23 -3.34 -18.89
N ASP A 251 -10.38 -2.87 -17.66
CA ASP A 251 -11.66 -2.79 -16.96
C ASP A 251 -11.73 -1.54 -16.06
N VAL A 252 -11.89 -0.37 -16.70
CA VAL A 252 -11.94 0.93 -16.00
C VAL A 252 -13.17 1.04 -15.11
N LEU A 253 -14.32 0.52 -15.56
CA LEU A 253 -15.59 0.65 -14.85
C LEU A 253 -15.61 -0.18 -13.57
N TYR A 254 -14.90 -1.32 -13.53
CA TYR A 254 -14.76 -2.12 -12.31
C TYR A 254 -14.30 -1.29 -11.11
N TYR A 255 -13.26 -0.47 -11.27
CA TYR A 255 -12.70 0.32 -10.18
C TYR A 255 -13.62 1.47 -9.77
N ALA A 256 -14.39 2.04 -10.70
CA ALA A 256 -15.41 3.03 -10.38
C ALA A 256 -16.57 2.42 -9.57
N TYR A 257 -17.07 1.24 -9.98
CA TYR A 257 -18.10 0.52 -9.22
C TYR A 257 -17.58 0.08 -7.86
N PHE A 258 -16.34 -0.40 -7.78
CA PHE A 258 -15.72 -0.78 -6.52
C PHE A 258 -15.64 0.40 -5.54
N MET A 259 -15.19 1.57 -6.00
CA MET A 259 -15.13 2.76 -5.13
C MET A 259 -16.50 3.25 -4.68
N ARG A 260 -17.52 3.11 -5.52
CA ARG A 260 -18.90 3.48 -5.17
C ARG A 260 -19.50 2.54 -4.13
N ASP A 261 -19.27 1.24 -4.31
CA ASP A 261 -19.98 0.20 -3.55
C ASP A 261 -19.25 -0.21 -2.26
N PHE A 262 -17.92 -0.06 -2.19
CA PHE A 262 -17.09 -0.56 -1.08
C PHE A 262 -16.22 0.49 -0.41
N GLU A 263 -16.01 1.64 -1.03
CA GLU A 263 -15.27 2.76 -0.45
C GLU A 263 -16.17 3.96 -0.24
N SER A 264 -15.64 5.01 0.38
CA SER A 264 -16.37 6.26 0.46
C SER A 264 -16.54 6.88 -0.94
N PRO A 265 -17.77 7.21 -1.38
CA PRO A 265 -18.02 7.93 -2.63
C PRO A 265 -17.24 9.25 -2.74
N LEU A 266 -16.82 9.81 -1.60
CA LEU A 266 -15.95 10.99 -1.55
C LEU A 266 -14.59 10.74 -2.21
N VAL A 267 -14.02 9.54 -2.08
CA VAL A 267 -12.77 9.18 -2.76
C VAL A 267 -12.94 9.29 -4.27
N LEU A 268 -14.04 8.75 -4.80
CA LEU A 268 -14.37 8.88 -6.21
C LEU A 268 -14.57 10.34 -6.63
N LEU A 269 -15.35 11.11 -5.86
CA LEU A 269 -15.54 12.54 -6.12
C LEU A 269 -14.21 13.30 -6.15
N THR A 270 -13.27 12.96 -5.29
CA THR A 270 -11.96 13.63 -5.26
C THR A 270 -11.09 13.28 -6.44
N LEU A 271 -11.10 12.02 -6.87
CA LEU A 271 -10.39 11.61 -8.08
C LEU A 271 -10.95 12.32 -9.33
N LEU A 272 -12.25 12.61 -9.36
CA LEU A 272 -12.90 13.33 -10.47
C LEU A 272 -12.73 14.85 -10.38
N ALA A 273 -12.81 15.42 -9.18
CA ALA A 273 -12.75 16.87 -8.96
C ALA A 273 -11.31 17.40 -8.97
N ALA A 274 -10.32 16.58 -8.57
CA ALA A 274 -8.94 17.03 -8.44
C ALA A 274 -8.31 17.61 -9.71
N PRO A 275 -8.48 17.02 -10.91
CA PRO A 275 -7.91 17.58 -12.15
C PRO A 275 -8.48 18.96 -12.49
N VAL A 276 -9.73 19.19 -12.08
CA VAL A 276 -10.45 20.45 -12.33
C VAL A 276 -10.04 21.49 -11.30
N MET A 277 -10.08 21.15 -10.02
CA MET A 277 -9.77 22.07 -8.91
C MET A 277 -8.30 22.49 -8.90
N TRP A 278 -7.39 21.57 -9.20
CA TRP A 278 -5.94 21.81 -9.16
C TRP A 278 -5.29 21.84 -10.53
N ARG A 279 -6.03 22.24 -11.56
CA ARG A 279 -5.53 22.27 -12.95
C ARG A 279 -4.21 23.05 -13.06
N ARG A 280 -4.06 24.16 -12.32
CA ARG A 280 -2.83 24.97 -12.38
C ARG A 280 -1.65 24.22 -11.75
N GLU A 281 -1.85 23.69 -10.56
CA GLU A 281 -0.83 22.97 -9.78
C GLU A 281 -0.40 21.68 -10.49
N LEU A 282 -1.35 20.96 -11.09
CA LEU A 282 -1.09 19.69 -11.77
C LEU A 282 -0.35 19.86 -13.09
N PHE A 283 -0.64 20.90 -13.86
CA PHE A 283 -0.10 21.04 -15.23
C PHE A 283 1.00 22.10 -15.37
N GLN A 284 1.13 23.07 -14.46
CA GLN A 284 2.12 24.16 -14.60
C GLN A 284 3.42 23.93 -13.82
N GLN A 285 3.43 23.07 -12.79
CA GLN A 285 4.58 22.88 -11.89
C GLN A 285 5.22 21.47 -11.99
N LEU A 286 5.14 20.82 -13.16
CA LEU A 286 5.62 19.45 -13.34
C LEU A 286 7.13 19.26 -13.12
N ARG A 287 7.95 20.31 -13.29
CA ARG A 287 9.40 20.24 -13.06
C ARG A 287 9.80 20.25 -11.58
N GLN A 288 8.95 20.78 -10.71
CA GLN A 288 9.12 20.79 -9.26
C GLN A 288 7.77 20.46 -8.62
N PRO A 289 7.36 19.17 -8.66
CA PRO A 289 6.02 18.78 -8.28
C PRO A 289 5.79 19.08 -6.80
N ASN A 290 4.81 19.94 -6.51
CA ASN A 290 4.31 20.11 -5.16
C ASN A 290 3.61 18.82 -4.68
N LEU A 291 3.26 18.75 -3.38
CA LEU A 291 2.66 17.55 -2.80
C LEU A 291 1.39 17.09 -3.55
N VAL A 292 0.56 18.01 -4.03
CA VAL A 292 -0.69 17.68 -4.75
C VAL A 292 -0.37 17.01 -6.08
N CYS A 293 0.50 17.62 -6.89
CA CYS A 293 0.98 17.04 -8.15
C CYS A 293 1.64 15.68 -7.93
N TYR A 294 2.47 15.57 -6.89
CA TYR A 294 3.13 14.34 -6.53
C TYR A 294 2.14 13.21 -6.22
N LEU A 295 1.19 13.45 -5.32
CA LEU A 295 0.18 12.45 -4.97
C LEU A 295 -0.76 12.16 -6.14
N ALA A 296 -1.06 13.13 -7.00
CA ALA A 296 -1.86 12.97 -8.21
C ALA A 296 -1.24 12.01 -9.21
N VAL A 297 0.04 12.19 -9.53
CA VAL A 297 0.75 11.27 -10.43
C VAL A 297 0.71 9.85 -9.86
N TRP A 298 0.96 9.66 -8.56
CA TRP A 298 0.81 8.34 -7.93
C TRP A 298 -0.62 7.79 -8.05
N GLY A 299 -1.63 8.57 -7.65
CA GLY A 299 -3.03 8.15 -7.66
C GLY A 299 -3.53 7.77 -9.06
N TYR A 300 -3.30 8.63 -10.06
CA TYR A 300 -3.73 8.38 -11.43
C TYR A 300 -2.95 7.27 -12.11
N CYS A 301 -1.63 7.16 -11.89
CA CYS A 301 -0.87 6.05 -12.45
C CYS A 301 -1.27 4.71 -11.82
N PHE A 302 -1.59 4.66 -10.51
CA PHE A 302 -2.14 3.45 -9.91
C PHE A 302 -3.52 3.12 -10.44
N LEU A 303 -4.42 4.10 -10.56
CA LEU A 303 -5.74 3.87 -11.13
C LEU A 303 -5.66 3.35 -12.56
N ALA A 304 -4.79 3.95 -13.39
CA ALA A 304 -4.53 3.51 -14.76
C ALA A 304 -3.93 2.09 -14.80
N GLY A 305 -2.91 1.82 -13.96
CA GLY A 305 -2.28 0.51 -13.86
C GLY A 305 -3.27 -0.57 -13.41
N MET A 306 -4.03 -0.31 -12.35
CA MET A 306 -5.08 -1.19 -11.86
C MET A 306 -6.13 -1.47 -12.92
N SER A 307 -6.55 -0.45 -13.68
CA SER A 307 -7.51 -0.59 -14.79
C SER A 307 -7.00 -1.47 -15.93
N LEU A 308 -5.69 -1.70 -16.02
CA LEU A 308 -5.07 -2.56 -17.03
C LEU A 308 -4.82 -4.00 -16.51
N LEU A 309 -4.83 -4.24 -15.19
CA LEU A 309 -4.42 -5.51 -14.58
C LEU A 309 -5.63 -6.39 -14.19
N ILE A 310 -5.52 -7.70 -14.44
CA ILE A 310 -6.60 -8.70 -14.26
C ILE A 310 -7.08 -8.86 -12.80
N LYS A 311 -6.28 -8.47 -11.79
CA LYS A 311 -6.65 -8.47 -10.36
C LYS A 311 -5.75 -7.52 -9.58
N ALA A 312 -6.22 -6.35 -9.18
CA ALA A 312 -5.44 -5.50 -8.27
C ALA A 312 -6.25 -4.81 -7.15
N PRO A 313 -7.00 -5.55 -6.29
CA PRO A 313 -7.63 -4.95 -5.10
C PRO A 313 -6.61 -4.25 -4.20
N ALA A 314 -5.40 -4.79 -4.07
CA ALA A 314 -4.39 -4.23 -3.17
C ALA A 314 -3.83 -2.86 -3.60
N GLY A 315 -3.96 -2.47 -4.88
CA GLY A 315 -3.61 -1.13 -5.33
C GLY A 315 -4.56 -0.06 -4.80
N PHE A 316 -5.77 -0.44 -4.37
CA PHE A 316 -6.70 0.48 -3.70
C PHE A 316 -6.18 0.99 -2.37
N CYS A 317 -5.41 0.18 -1.62
CA CYS A 317 -4.75 0.66 -0.40
C CYS A 317 -3.85 1.87 -0.69
N TRP A 318 -3.25 1.89 -1.88
CA TRP A 318 -2.28 2.89 -2.29
C TRP A 318 -3.00 4.09 -2.93
N LEU A 319 -4.07 3.83 -3.69
CA LEU A 319 -4.96 4.86 -4.22
C LEU A 319 -5.63 5.65 -3.11
N THR A 320 -6.24 4.99 -2.13
CA THR A 320 -6.86 5.63 -0.95
C THR A 320 -5.85 6.42 -0.15
N ALA A 321 -4.66 5.87 0.09
CA ALA A 321 -3.56 6.60 0.73
C ALA A 321 -3.15 7.88 -0.02
N CYS A 322 -3.23 7.90 -1.36
CA CYS A 322 -2.82 9.04 -2.19
C CYS A 322 -3.94 10.06 -2.44
N SER A 323 -5.20 9.65 -2.54
CA SER A 323 -6.34 10.52 -2.88
C SER A 323 -6.99 11.18 -1.67
N MET A 324 -7.03 10.50 -0.52
CA MET A 324 -7.63 11.03 0.71
C MET A 324 -6.98 12.33 1.23
N PRO A 325 -5.65 12.53 1.11
CA PRO A 325 -5.02 13.81 1.39
C PRO A 325 -5.62 15.00 0.63
N TRP A 326 -6.14 14.80 -0.57
CA TRP A 326 -6.67 15.89 -1.41
C TRP A 326 -7.93 16.50 -0.81
N LEU A 327 -8.80 15.67 -0.20
CA LEU A 327 -9.94 16.16 0.56
C LEU A 327 -9.46 17.12 1.63
N SER A 328 -8.51 16.70 2.47
CA SER A 328 -8.02 17.55 3.55
C SER A 328 -7.45 18.88 3.06
N SER A 329 -6.71 18.89 1.93
CA SER A 329 -6.17 20.11 1.37
C SER A 329 -7.20 21.02 0.67
N ALA A 330 -8.23 20.46 0.02
CA ALA A 330 -9.33 21.24 -0.54
C ALA A 330 -10.23 21.81 0.57
N CYS A 331 -10.48 20.99 1.58
CA CYS A 331 -11.41 21.24 2.68
C CYS A 331 -10.83 22.14 3.78
N ALA A 332 -9.50 22.25 3.91
CA ALA A 332 -8.85 23.11 4.91
C ALA A 332 -9.34 24.57 4.86
N ASN A 333 -9.86 25.03 3.71
CA ASN A 333 -10.47 26.36 3.56
C ASN A 333 -12.01 26.35 3.47
N TRP A 334 -12.67 25.20 3.31
CA TRP A 334 -14.11 25.12 2.95
C TRP A 334 -14.98 24.28 3.88
N PHE A 335 -14.42 23.36 4.67
CA PHE A 335 -15.19 22.33 5.38
C PHE A 335 -14.97 22.40 6.90
N PRO A 336 -15.85 23.10 7.65
CA PRO A 336 -15.71 23.21 9.09
C PRO A 336 -15.86 21.86 9.80
N VAL A 337 -15.16 21.71 10.93
CA VAL A 337 -15.13 20.55 11.85
C VAL A 337 -16.51 19.96 12.17
N LYS A 338 -17.58 20.75 12.07
CA LYS A 338 -18.97 20.30 12.28
C LYS A 338 -19.41 19.19 11.30
N TYR A 339 -18.91 19.17 10.07
CA TYR A 339 -19.27 18.13 9.09
C TYR A 339 -18.51 16.81 9.29
N TRP A 340 -17.39 16.83 10.03
CA TRP A 340 -16.69 15.61 10.45
C TRP A 340 -17.54 14.79 11.43
N ALA A 341 -18.34 15.44 12.27
CA ALA A 341 -19.25 14.77 13.20
C ALA A 341 -20.40 14.07 12.46
N CYS A 342 -20.99 14.72 11.45
CA CYS A 342 -22.01 14.08 10.60
C CYS A 342 -21.45 12.88 9.83
N TRP A 343 -20.19 12.96 9.37
CA TRP A 343 -19.49 11.85 8.72
C TRP A 343 -19.22 10.69 9.69
N TRP A 344 -18.78 10.98 10.91
CA TRP A 344 -18.56 9.97 11.94
C TRP A 344 -19.86 9.26 12.33
N CYS A 345 -20.98 9.99 12.44
CA CYS A 345 -22.29 9.41 12.66
C CYS A 345 -22.74 8.49 11.51
N TRP A 346 -22.53 8.90 10.25
CA TRP A 346 -22.86 8.06 9.09
C TRP A 346 -21.99 6.79 8.99
N LEU A 347 -20.69 6.90 9.30
CA LEU A 347 -19.76 5.76 9.32
C LEU A 347 -20.10 4.77 10.43
N LEU A 348 -20.45 5.28 11.63
CA LEU A 348 -20.91 4.45 12.75
C LEU A 348 -22.23 3.75 12.45
N ASP A 349 -23.19 4.44 11.81
CA ASP A 349 -24.46 3.82 11.38
C ASP A 349 -24.22 2.71 10.33
N SER A 350 -23.31 2.95 9.39
CA SER A 350 -22.93 1.98 8.36
C SER A 350 -22.18 0.76 8.92
N MET A 351 -21.42 0.94 10.01
CA MET A 351 -20.76 -0.15 10.73
C MET A 351 -21.72 -0.92 11.65
N CYS A 352 -22.70 -0.26 12.26
CA CYS A 352 -23.72 -0.87 13.13
C CYS A 352 -24.79 -1.65 12.36
N THR A 353 -25.06 -1.29 11.10
CA THR A 353 -26.10 -1.93 10.27
C THR A 353 -25.67 -3.23 9.58
N GLY A 354 -24.45 -3.73 9.86
CA GLY A 354 -24.10 -5.15 9.80
C GLY A 354 -24.76 -5.95 8.67
N SER A 355 -24.46 -5.63 7.41
CA SER A 355 -24.88 -6.46 6.29
C SER A 355 -23.88 -6.48 5.16
N SER A 356 -23.33 -7.69 4.94
CA SER A 356 -22.94 -8.19 3.62
C SER A 356 -21.53 -7.89 3.09
N ALA A 357 -20.50 -8.27 3.85
CA ALA A 357 -19.22 -8.71 3.26
C ALA A 357 -19.23 -10.21 2.88
N LYS A 358 -20.40 -10.87 2.90
CA LYS A 358 -20.59 -12.31 2.63
C LYS A 358 -21.01 -12.66 1.20
N TYR A 359 -21.07 -11.69 0.27
CA TYR A 359 -21.58 -11.94 -1.09
C TYR A 359 -20.59 -11.49 -2.16
N MET A 360 -19.54 -12.28 -2.40
CA MET A 360 -18.75 -12.17 -3.64
C MET A 360 -18.77 -13.46 -4.48
N HIS A 361 -19.76 -14.34 -4.26
CA HIS A 361 -20.05 -15.48 -5.13
C HIS A 361 -21.38 -15.41 -5.88
N MET A 362 -22.19 -14.37 -5.72
CA MET A 362 -23.44 -14.22 -6.48
C MET A 362 -23.61 -12.77 -6.95
N ARG A 363 -23.52 -12.57 -8.28
CA ARG A 363 -23.88 -11.38 -9.10
C ARG A 363 -22.76 -10.89 -10.02
N LEU A 364 -22.10 -11.82 -10.71
CA LEU A 364 -21.81 -11.58 -12.12
C LEU A 364 -22.84 -12.39 -12.91
N PRO A 365 -23.58 -11.79 -13.87
CA PRO A 365 -24.44 -12.58 -14.74
C PRO A 365 -23.53 -13.55 -15.48
N ILE A 366 -23.72 -14.84 -15.25
CA ILE A 366 -23.17 -15.89 -16.09
C ILE A 366 -23.88 -15.72 -17.44
N THR A 367 -23.32 -14.91 -18.32
CA THR A 367 -23.65 -14.97 -19.73
C THR A 367 -23.07 -16.29 -20.23
N ARG A 368 -23.94 -17.31 -20.32
CA ARG A 368 -23.64 -18.54 -21.05
C ARG A 368 -23.28 -18.16 -22.49
N LYS A 369 -22.07 -18.53 -22.92
CA LYS A 369 -21.76 -18.83 -24.32
C LYS A 369 -21.38 -20.30 -24.39
#